data_AF-A0A6M4FYG5-F1
#
_entry.id   AF-A0A6M4FYG5-F1
#
_cell.length_a   1.000
_cell.length_b   1.000
_cell.length_c   1.000
_cell.angle_alpha   90.00
_cell.angle_beta   90.00
_cell.angle_gamma   90.00
#
_symmetry.space_group_name_H-M   'P 1'
#
loop_
_entity.id
_entity.type
_entity.pdbx_description
1 polymer ?
#
loop_
_entity_poly.entity_id
_entity_poly.type
_entity_poly.pdbx_seq_one_letter_code
_entity_poly.pdbx_strand_id
1 'polypeptide(L)'
;MSKRRHSRHPASQWQAWVDEQAQSGLSQQAFCRQVGLPVSSFKLWKRRLAGDAPMPYHRAAEPALFAPVSVPEEDAISDEPRGWEIELDLGDGVCLRFRRGA
;
A
#
# COMPACT_ATOMS: atom_id res chain seq x y z
N MET A 1 13.19 -11.82 -10.70
CA MET A 1 13.12 -11.10 -9.40
C MET A 1 11.74 -11.30 -8.80
N SER A 2 11.60 -12.12 -7.74
CA SER A 2 10.30 -12.40 -7.13
C SER A 2 9.72 -11.14 -6.51
N LYS A 3 8.61 -10.64 -7.07
CA LYS A 3 7.83 -9.51 -6.54
C LYS A 3 7.44 -9.87 -5.10
N ARG A 4 8.04 -9.21 -4.11
CA ARG A 4 7.71 -9.44 -2.70
C ARG A 4 6.21 -9.19 -2.54
N ARG A 5 5.43 -10.27 -2.40
CA ARG A 5 4.01 -10.17 -2.13
C ARG A 5 3.88 -9.44 -0.80
N HIS A 6 3.31 -8.24 -0.84
CA HIS A 6 3.10 -7.46 0.36
C HIS A 6 2.07 -8.21 1.20
N SER A 7 2.52 -8.97 2.20
CA SER A 7 1.63 -9.72 3.08
C SER A 7 0.66 -8.75 3.74
N ARG A 8 -0.62 -8.86 3.37
CA ARG A 8 -1.66 -7.98 3.89
C ARG A 8 -2.17 -8.61 5.17
N HIS A 9 -1.65 -8.15 6.30
CA HIS A 9 -2.05 -8.63 7.62
C HIS A 9 -3.39 -7.98 8.03
N PRO A 10 -4.40 -8.77 8.45
CA PRO A 10 -5.67 -8.23 8.93
C PRO A 10 -5.49 -7.49 10.27
N ALA A 11 -6.45 -6.63 10.62
CA ALA A 11 -6.38 -5.82 11.84
C ALA A 11 -6.25 -6.66 13.12
N SER A 12 -6.91 -7.82 13.19
CA SER A 12 -6.81 -8.76 14.31
C SER A 12 -5.40 -9.30 14.51
N GLN A 13 -4.64 -9.51 13.43
CA GLN A 13 -3.26 -9.97 13.51
C GLN A 13 -2.33 -8.87 14.03
N TRP A 14 -2.58 -7.62 13.64
CA TRP A 14 -1.88 -6.48 14.23
C TRP A 14 -2.17 -6.32 15.71
N GLN A 15 -3.41 -6.54 16.15
CA GLN A 15 -3.77 -6.51 17.56
C GLN A 15 -2.99 -7.56 18.36
N ALA A 16 -2.94 -8.80 17.88
CA ALA A 16 -2.19 -9.87 18.54
C ALA A 16 -0.71 -9.51 18.74
N TRP A 17 -0.05 -8.94 17.73
CA TRP A 17 1.34 -8.49 17.86
C TRP A 17 1.51 -7.30 18.82
N VAL A 18 0.54 -6.40 18.90
CA VAL A 18 0.58 -5.29 19.86
C VAL A 18 0.47 -5.81 21.29
N ASP A 19 -0.42 -6.79 21.53
CA ASP A 19 -0.62 -7.41 22.84
C ASP A 19 0.61 -8.24 23.25
N GLU A 20 1.18 -9.02 22.33
CA GLU A 20 2.41 -9.79 22.54
C GLU A 20 3.60 -8.86 22.84
N GLN A 21 3.74 -7.75 22.11
CA GLN A 21 4.76 -6.74 22.39
C GLN A 21 4.60 -6.14 23.79
N ALA A 22 3.36 -5.85 24.21
CA ALA A 22 3.07 -5.31 25.54
C ALA A 22 3.44 -6.31 26.65
N GLN A 23 3.15 -7.60 26.46
CA GLN A 23 3.46 -8.66 27.41
C GLN A 23 4.96 -9.00 27.47
N SER A 24 5.67 -8.88 26.35
CA SER A 24 7.10 -9.19 26.25
C SER A 24 8.01 -8.25 27.05
N GLY A 25 7.56 -7.03 27.35
CA GLY A 25 8.39 -5.97 27.92
C GLY A 25 9.50 -5.45 26.99
N LEU A 26 9.59 -5.96 25.75
CA LEU A 26 10.58 -5.53 24.78
C LEU A 26 10.24 -4.15 24.20
N SER A 27 11.27 -3.40 23.80
CA SER A 27 11.05 -2.21 22.98
C SER A 27 10.43 -2.58 21.64
N GLN A 28 9.67 -1.66 21.03
CA GLN A 28 9.01 -1.90 19.75
C GLN A 28 10.00 -2.33 18.65
N GLN A 29 11.21 -1.75 18.64
CA GLN A 29 12.26 -2.11 17.68
C GLN A 29 12.77 -3.54 17.91
N ALA A 30 13.00 -3.92 19.16
CA ALA A 30 13.48 -5.26 19.50
C ALA A 30 12.43 -6.33 19.12
N PHE A 31 11.16 -6.08 19.46
CA PHE A 31 10.04 -6.95 19.08
C PHE A 31 9.88 -7.08 17.57
N CYS A 32 9.86 -5.96 16.84
CA CYS A 32 9.74 -5.96 15.37
C CYS A 32 10.90 -6.73 14.70
N ARG A 33 12.13 -6.60 15.22
CA ARG A 33 13.29 -7.34 14.72
C ARG A 33 13.16 -8.84 14.97
N GLN A 34 12.62 -9.24 16.12
CA GLN A 34 12.43 -10.65 16.48
C GLN A 34 11.35 -11.33 15.63
N VAL A 35 10.23 -10.65 15.38
CA VAL A 35 9.08 -11.20 14.64
C VAL A 35 9.18 -10.94 13.13
N GLY A 36 10.16 -10.17 12.68
CA GLY A 36 10.37 -9.84 11.26
C GLY A 36 9.39 -8.81 10.71
N LEU A 37 8.88 -7.92 11.56
CA LEU A 37 7.91 -6.89 11.18
C LEU A 37 8.59 -5.56 10.82
N PRO A 38 8.09 -4.84 9.81
CA PRO A 38 8.48 -3.46 9.59
C PRO A 38 8.03 -2.56 10.75
N VAL A 39 8.97 -1.87 11.40
CA VAL A 39 8.70 -0.98 12.54
C VAL A 39 7.70 0.13 12.19
N SER A 40 7.77 0.66 10.97
CA SER A 40 6.85 1.70 10.48
C SER A 40 5.40 1.22 10.41
N SER A 41 5.17 0.01 9.90
CA SER A 41 3.86 -0.61 9.84
C SER A 41 3.33 -0.91 11.25
N PHE A 42 4.17 -1.44 12.14
CA PHE A 42 3.79 -1.70 13.52
C PHE A 42 3.36 -0.43 14.26
N LYS A 43 4.14 0.66 14.15
CA LYS A 43 3.79 1.96 14.76
C LYS A 43 2.47 2.52 14.22
N LEU A 44 2.26 2.43 12.90
CA LEU A 44 1.02 2.88 12.27
C LEU A 44 -0.19 2.12 12.81
N TRP A 45 -0.10 0.79 12.86
CA TRP A 45 -1.20 -0.06 13.33
C TRP A 45 -1.43 0.07 14.82
N LYS A 46 -0.38 0.18 15.64
CA LYS A 46 -0.51 0.45 17.08
C LYS A 46 -1.28 1.74 17.35
N ARG A 47 -1.01 2.81 16.60
CA ARG A 47 -1.77 4.07 16.69
C ARG A 47 -3.22 3.90 16.25
N ARG A 48 -3.45 3.24 15.10
CA ARG A 48 -4.81 2.96 14.60
C ARG A 48 -5.67 2.16 15.57
N LEU A 49 -5.07 1.17 16.24
CA LEU A 49 -5.76 0.30 17.21
C LEU A 49 -6.00 0.99 18.56
N ALA A 50 -5.15 1.97 18.93
CA ALA A 50 -5.34 2.77 20.13
C ALA A 50 -6.53 3.76 20.05
N GLY A 51 -7.27 3.79 18.93
CA GLY A 51 -8.36 4.73 18.73
C GLY A 51 -7.88 6.16 18.46
N ASP A 52 -6.57 6.38 18.36
CA ASP A 52 -6.01 7.56 17.71
C ASP A 52 -6.40 7.43 16.23
N ALA A 53 -7.56 7.99 15.90
CA ALA A 53 -7.89 8.35 14.53
C ALA A 53 -6.62 8.95 13.93
N PRO A 54 -6.23 8.61 12.68
CA PRO A 54 -5.07 9.24 12.07
C PRO A 54 -5.27 10.72 12.27
N MET A 55 -4.46 11.33 13.15
CA MET A 55 -4.49 12.75 13.38
C MET A 55 -4.50 13.31 11.96
N PRO A 56 -5.54 14.08 11.56
CA PRO A 56 -5.49 14.71 10.27
C PRO A 56 -4.13 15.36 10.29
N TYR A 57 -3.26 14.93 9.37
CA TYR A 57 -1.99 15.57 9.21
C TYR A 57 -2.43 16.97 8.83
N HIS A 58 -2.55 17.87 9.80
CA HIS A 58 -2.57 19.29 9.60
C HIS A 58 -1.15 19.55 9.12
N ARG A 59 -0.89 19.13 7.87
CA ARG A 59 0.03 19.82 7.01
C ARG A 59 -0.57 21.21 6.98
N ALA A 60 -0.05 22.09 7.83
CA ALA A 60 -0.21 23.52 7.64
C ALA A 60 -0.07 23.72 6.14
N ALA A 61 -1.10 24.28 5.50
CA ALA A 61 -1.28 24.24 4.06
C ALA A 61 0.01 24.67 3.37
N GLU A 62 0.86 23.71 3.02
CA GLU A 62 2.04 23.99 2.23
C GLU A 62 1.49 24.39 0.87
N PRO A 63 2.00 25.47 0.29
CA PRO A 63 1.52 25.93 -1.01
C PRO A 63 1.58 24.74 -1.97
N ALA A 64 0.46 24.47 -2.65
CA ALA A 64 0.38 23.37 -3.58
C ALA A 64 1.50 23.54 -4.62
N LEU A 65 2.49 22.66 -4.58
CA LEU A 65 3.64 22.68 -5.50
C LEU A 65 3.23 22.38 -6.95
N PHE A 66 2.01 21.87 -7.15
CA PHE A 66 1.47 21.48 -8.44
C PHE A 66 0.10 22.11 -8.65
N ALA A 67 -0.12 22.66 -9.83
CA ALA A 67 -1.42 23.14 -10.28
C ALA A 67 -2.22 21.99 -10.92
N PRO A 68 -3.53 21.87 -10.64
CA PRO A 68 -4.38 20.91 -11.34
C PRO A 68 -4.50 21.30 -12.82
N VAL A 69 -4.30 20.33 -13.71
CA VAL A 69 -4.54 20.47 -15.15
C VAL A 69 -5.86 19.78 -15.47
N SER A 70 -6.83 20.53 -16.01
CA SER A 70 -8.06 19.96 -16.53
C SER A 70 -7.79 19.37 -17.92
N VAL A 71 -8.18 18.11 -18.14
CA VAL A 71 -8.12 17.47 -19.45
C VAL A 71 -9.44 17.76 -20.17
N PRO A 72 -9.44 18.19 -21.45
CA PRO A 72 -10.66 18.39 -22.22
C PRO A 72 -11.52 17.12 -22.22
N GLU A 73 -12.85 17.27 -22.18
CA GLU A 73 -13.80 16.15 -22.14
C GLU A 73 -13.72 15.25 -23.40
N GLU A 74 -13.13 15.75 -24.48
CA GLU A 74 -12.87 15.00 -25.71
C GLU A 74 -11.84 13.87 -25.52
N ASP A 75 -10.95 14.00 -24.52
CA ASP A 75 -10.00 12.97 -24.08
C ASP A 75 -10.54 12.13 -22.92
N ALA A 76 -11.79 12.33 -22.50
CA ALA A 76 -12.41 11.51 -21.45
C ALA A 76 -12.61 10.09 -21.97
N ILE A 77 -11.73 9.19 -21.53
CA ILE A 77 -11.84 7.75 -21.76
C ILE A 77 -13.20 7.32 -21.20
N SER A 78 -14.14 6.96 -22.09
CA SER A 78 -15.46 6.45 -21.70
C SER A 78 -15.28 5.28 -20.72
N ASP A 79 -16.04 5.29 -19.62
CA ASP A 79 -16.03 4.30 -18.52
C ASP A 79 -16.60 2.92 -18.94
N GLU A 80 -16.80 2.70 -20.24
CA GLU A 80 -17.05 1.38 -20.81
C GLU A 80 -15.86 0.47 -20.48
N PRO A 81 -16.06 -0.79 -20.05
CA PRO A 81 -14.97 -1.71 -19.77
C PRO A 81 -14.22 -2.02 -21.06
N ARG A 82 -13.29 -1.14 -21.43
CA ARG A 82 -12.36 -1.37 -22.53
C ARG A 82 -11.51 -2.55 -22.10
N GLY A 83 -11.60 -3.60 -22.88
CA GLY A 83 -10.78 -4.78 -22.75
C GLY A 83 -9.32 -4.41 -22.48
N TRP A 84 -8.66 -5.12 -21.57
CA TRP A 84 -7.26 -4.84 -21.27
C TRP A 84 -6.35 -5.65 -22.19
N GLU A 85 -5.23 -5.04 -22.59
CA GLU A 85 -4.12 -5.74 -23.25
C GLU A 85 -2.89 -5.72 -22.33
N ILE A 86 -2.27 -6.88 -22.12
CA ILE A 86 -1.00 -7.03 -21.41
C ILE A 86 0.00 -7.63 -22.38
N GLU A 87 1.11 -6.94 -22.61
CA GLU A 87 2.27 -7.46 -23.31
C GLU A 87 3.38 -7.79 -22.30
N LEU A 88 3.94 -8.98 -22.42
CA LEU A 88 5.06 -9.46 -21.61
C LEU A 88 6.16 -9.96 -22.54
N ASP A 89 7.27 -9.24 -22.55
CA ASP A 89 8.51 -9.67 -23.19
C ASP A 89 9.22 -10.68 -22.28
N LEU A 90 9.57 -11.85 -22.82
CA LEU A 90 10.27 -12.93 -22.12
C LEU A 90 11.78 -12.96 -22.43
N GLY A 91 12.27 -12.09 -23.30
CA GLY A 91 13.62 -12.16 -23.87
C GLY A 91 13.69 -13.10 -25.08
N ASP A 92 14.86 -13.13 -25.74
CA ASP A 92 15.15 -13.99 -26.91
C ASP A 92 14.12 -13.87 -28.06
N GLY A 93 13.48 -12.69 -28.19
CA GLY A 93 12.49 -12.40 -29.23
C GLY A 93 11.10 -12.99 -28.97
N VAL A 94 10.84 -13.52 -27.77
CA VAL A 94 9.55 -14.09 -27.40
C VAL A 94 8.72 -13.08 -26.62
N CYS A 95 7.58 -12.69 -27.17
CA CYS A 95 6.61 -11.82 -26.51
C CYS A 95 5.24 -12.51 -26.39
N LEU A 96 4.65 -12.45 -25.20
CA LEU A 96 3.29 -12.89 -24.93
C LEU A 96 2.36 -11.70 -24.86
N ARG A 97 1.25 -11.75 -25.61
CA ARG A 97 0.20 -10.73 -25.59
C ARG A 97 -1.12 -11.35 -25.15
N PHE A 98 -1.68 -10.83 -24.07
CA PHE A 98 -3.01 -11.21 -23.58
C PHE A 98 -3.97 -10.06 -23.86
N ARG A 99 -5.12 -10.39 -24.45
CA ARG A 99 -6.22 -9.45 -24.65
C ARG A 99 -7.45 -10.03 -23.98
N ARG A 100 -8.13 -9.26 -23.13
CA ARG A 100 -9.48 -9.58 -22.69
C ARG A 100 -10.44 -8.73 -23.49
N GLY A 101 -11.30 -9.33 -24.32
CA GLY A 101 -12.42 -8.62 -24.93
C GLY A 101 -13.42 -8.17 -23.85
N ALA A 102 -14.20 -7.12 -24.16
CA ALA A 102 -15.30 -6.69 -23.30
C ALA A 102 -16.37 -7.77 -23.19
#